data_AF-A0A6C2DWB7-F1
#
_entry.id   AF-A0A6C2DWB7-F1
#
_cell.length_a   1.000
_cell.length_b   1.000
_cell.length_c   1.000
_cell.angle_alpha   90.00
_cell.angle_beta   90.00
_cell.angle_gamma   90.00
#
_symmetry.space_group_name_H-M   'P 1'
#
loop_
_entity.id
_entity.type
_entity.pdbx_description
1 polymer ?
#
loop_
_entity_poly.entity_id
_entity_poly.type
_entity_poly.pdbx_seq_one_letter_code
_entity_poly.pdbx_strand_id
1 'polypeptide(L)'
;MPIPLSNLDDRTYADLVEEAIGRIPLEAPEWTDYNPADTGIVLIELLAWLTEMVLYRLNQIPYSNQAIFLSLLKGQPWTIPTGLSTTDQANRLQSEIQKTLAQLRQPYRAVTATDFTQLIFHDWLQTKTAPREFGANAEIARVHCLPERDLDNADIDRVVEAHISLVVLPRHPQEDTTLLRHTLKRFLNQRRLITTHLHVVEPHYVNVTLSATLYLEDSANFRVVLNQTEQRIQHFFAPLDSHEFWDGQGYPFGNDIYLSELYQLLDGLAGVDYVEAIELDGVESDRQKFNEQNQLIGLAIREHELVKIKIGKIQTLQRFGTTWKPNI
;
A
#
# COMPACT_ATOMS: atom_id res chain seq x y z
N MET A 1 -6.60 -12.38 15.83
CA MET A 1 -6.88 -13.26 16.98
C MET A 1 -6.81 -14.70 16.49
N PRO A 2 -6.16 -15.62 17.20
CA PRO A 2 -6.22 -17.03 16.86
C PRO A 2 -7.67 -17.50 16.93
N ILE A 3 -8.12 -18.25 15.93
CA ILE A 3 -9.43 -18.91 15.99
C ILE A 3 -9.30 -19.96 17.10
N PRO A 4 -10.12 -19.89 18.17
CA PRO A 4 -10.07 -20.92 19.19
C PRO A 4 -10.40 -22.27 18.54
N LEU A 5 -9.62 -23.30 18.86
CA LEU A 5 -9.92 -24.66 18.44
C LEU A 5 -11.32 -25.01 18.97
N SER A 6 -12.23 -25.35 18.07
CA SER A 6 -13.57 -25.77 18.45
C SER A 6 -13.48 -27.11 19.16
N ASN A 7 -14.04 -27.17 20.37
CA ASN A 7 -14.31 -28.44 21.03
C ASN A 7 -15.44 -29.14 20.24
N LEU A 8 -15.13 -30.26 19.58
CA LEU A 8 -16.06 -30.95 18.67
C LEU A 8 -17.11 -31.75 19.45
N ASP A 9 -16.71 -32.30 20.59
CA ASP A 9 -17.56 -33.03 21.52
C ASP A 9 -16.97 -32.83 22.93
N ASP A 10 -17.77 -32.22 23.80
CA ASP A 10 -17.40 -31.79 25.14
C ASP A 10 -17.95 -32.69 26.24
N ARG A 11 -18.58 -33.82 25.88
CA ARG A 11 -19.09 -34.79 26.84
C ARG A 11 -17.98 -35.35 27.72
N THR A 12 -18.24 -35.29 29.01
CA THR A 12 -17.37 -35.86 30.04
C THR A 12 -17.74 -37.31 30.33
N TYR A 13 -16.88 -38.00 31.08
CA TYR A 13 -17.19 -39.31 31.65
C TYR A 13 -18.59 -39.36 32.30
N ALA A 14 -18.93 -38.34 33.10
CA ALA A 14 -20.18 -38.31 33.84
C ALA A 14 -21.39 -38.24 32.89
N ASP A 15 -21.31 -37.38 31.87
CA ASP A 15 -22.37 -37.25 30.86
C ASP A 15 -22.59 -38.57 30.11
N LEU A 16 -21.50 -39.27 29.78
CA LEU A 16 -21.54 -40.54 29.07
C LEU A 16 -22.13 -41.68 29.92
N VAL A 17 -21.80 -41.72 31.22
CA VAL A 17 -22.37 -42.72 32.15
C VAL A 17 -23.86 -42.45 32.38
N GLU A 18 -24.23 -41.20 32.64
CA GLU A 18 -25.64 -40.82 32.86
C GLU A 18 -26.50 -41.10 31.62
N GLU A 19 -26.01 -40.76 30.42
CA GLU A 19 -26.69 -41.05 29.16
C GLU A 19 -26.88 -42.56 28.97
N ALA A 20 -25.84 -43.36 29.23
CA ALA A 20 -25.89 -44.80 29.07
C ALA A 20 -26.86 -45.45 30.06
N ILE A 21 -26.82 -45.07 31.35
CA ILE A 21 -27.75 -45.58 32.37
C ILE A 21 -29.19 -45.19 32.02
N GLY A 22 -29.42 -43.95 31.57
CA GLY A 22 -30.73 -43.46 31.17
C GLY A 22 -31.37 -44.23 29.99
N ARG A 23 -30.56 -44.91 29.17
CA ARG A 23 -31.04 -45.77 28.07
C ARG A 23 -31.39 -47.19 28.50
N ILE A 24 -30.90 -47.69 29.65
CA ILE A 24 -31.13 -49.08 30.08
C ILE A 24 -32.63 -49.44 30.17
N PRO A 25 -33.53 -48.61 30.74
CA PRO A 25 -34.94 -48.97 30.85
C PRO A 25 -35.64 -49.19 29.50
N LEU A 26 -35.12 -48.58 28.43
CA LEU A 26 -35.64 -48.73 27.07
C LEU A 26 -35.03 -49.94 26.35
N GLU A 27 -33.72 -50.14 26.48
CA GLU A 27 -32.96 -51.15 25.74
C GLU A 27 -32.94 -52.53 26.41
N ALA A 28 -32.95 -52.57 27.74
CA ALA A 28 -32.89 -53.78 28.56
C ALA A 28 -33.78 -53.63 29.82
N PRO A 29 -35.12 -53.62 29.67
CA PRO A 29 -36.06 -53.39 30.77
C PRO A 29 -35.98 -54.46 31.89
N GLU A 30 -35.43 -55.65 31.60
CA GLU A 30 -35.17 -56.70 32.58
C GLU A 30 -34.02 -56.36 33.55
N TRP A 31 -33.13 -55.45 33.18
CA TRP A 31 -32.00 -55.05 34.01
C TRP A 31 -32.42 -53.92 34.96
N THR A 32 -32.58 -54.28 36.24
CA THR A 32 -33.15 -53.39 37.27
C THR A 32 -32.15 -52.97 38.35
N ASP A 33 -30.99 -53.63 38.43
CA ASP A 33 -29.91 -53.28 39.37
C ASP A 33 -28.92 -52.30 38.73
N TYR A 34 -28.96 -51.04 39.17
CA TYR A 34 -28.06 -49.98 38.70
C TYR A 34 -26.99 -49.61 39.73
N ASN A 35 -26.69 -50.50 40.69
CA ASN A 35 -25.67 -50.22 41.69
C ASN A 35 -24.26 -50.23 41.08
N PRO A 36 -23.31 -49.45 41.63
CA PRO A 36 -21.90 -49.48 41.17
C PRO A 36 -21.20 -50.84 41.31
N ALA A 37 -21.73 -51.73 42.14
CA ALA A 37 -21.21 -53.09 42.29
C ALA A 37 -21.70 -54.05 41.19
N ASP A 38 -22.72 -53.66 40.43
CA ASP A 38 -23.20 -54.42 39.28
C ASP A 38 -22.12 -54.43 38.19
N THR A 39 -21.86 -55.60 37.63
CA THR A 39 -20.77 -55.76 36.66
C THR A 39 -21.07 -55.07 35.33
N GLY A 40 -22.34 -54.98 34.94
CA GLY A 40 -22.76 -54.22 33.76
C GLY A 40 -22.56 -52.72 33.95
N ILE A 41 -22.84 -52.18 35.14
CA ILE A 41 -22.56 -50.77 35.45
C ILE A 41 -21.06 -50.48 35.38
N VAL A 42 -20.23 -51.35 35.96
CA VAL A 42 -18.76 -51.25 35.85
C VAL A 42 -18.28 -51.25 34.38
N LEU A 43 -18.93 -52.04 33.51
CA LEU A 43 -18.63 -52.03 32.07
C LEU A 43 -19.04 -50.72 31.39
N ILE A 44 -20.18 -50.14 31.76
CA ILE A 44 -20.62 -48.83 31.27
C ILE A 44 -19.61 -47.76 31.67
N GLU A 45 -19.19 -47.73 32.93
CA GLU A 45 -18.17 -46.80 33.44
C GLU A 45 -16.85 -46.94 32.67
N LEU A 46 -16.34 -48.16 32.49
CA LEU A 46 -15.13 -48.40 31.71
C LEU A 46 -15.24 -47.90 30.27
N LEU A 47 -16.37 -48.18 29.60
CA LEU A 47 -16.62 -47.74 28.23
C LEU A 47 -16.79 -46.22 28.12
N ALA A 48 -17.40 -45.58 29.11
CA ALA A 48 -17.49 -44.12 29.19
C ALA A 48 -16.10 -43.49 29.28
N TRP A 49 -15.22 -44.03 30.13
CA TRP A 49 -13.84 -43.58 30.25
C TRP A 49 -13.03 -43.76 28.95
N LEU A 50 -13.16 -44.92 28.29
CA LEU A 50 -12.51 -45.17 27.00
C LEU A 50 -13.01 -44.20 25.91
N THR A 51 -14.31 -43.91 25.92
CA THR A 51 -14.93 -42.94 25.01
C THR A 51 -14.39 -41.54 25.26
N GLU A 52 -14.34 -41.07 26.51
CA GLU A 52 -13.79 -39.75 26.85
C GLU A 52 -12.33 -39.60 26.41
N MET A 53 -11.51 -40.65 26.53
CA MET A 53 -10.14 -40.67 25.98
C MET A 53 -10.08 -40.53 24.45
N VAL A 54 -11.08 -41.06 23.73
CA VAL A 54 -11.21 -40.87 22.27
C VAL A 54 -11.64 -39.43 21.98
N LEU A 55 -12.62 -38.88 22.72
CA LEU A 55 -13.05 -37.48 22.57
C LEU A 55 -11.89 -36.50 22.80
N TYR A 56 -11.10 -36.70 23.84
CA TYR A 56 -9.89 -35.90 24.10
C TYR A 56 -8.91 -35.89 22.92
N ARG A 57 -8.73 -37.03 22.25
CA ARG A 57 -7.85 -37.13 21.06
C ARG A 57 -8.49 -36.51 19.83
N LEU A 58 -9.80 -36.66 19.66
CA LEU A 58 -10.55 -36.07 18.56
C LEU A 58 -10.46 -34.54 18.57
N ASN A 59 -10.47 -33.94 19.76
CA ASN A 59 -10.40 -32.49 19.96
C ASN A 59 -8.99 -31.88 19.76
N GLN A 60 -8.01 -32.67 19.31
CA GLN A 60 -6.65 -32.21 19.07
C GLN A 60 -6.30 -32.20 17.57
N ILE A 61 -5.48 -31.23 17.17
CA ILE A 61 -4.83 -31.21 15.86
C ILE A 61 -3.33 -31.42 16.07
N PRO A 62 -2.82 -32.67 15.95
CA PRO A 62 -1.41 -32.99 16.14
C PRO A 62 -0.49 -32.20 15.20
N TYR A 63 0.75 -31.96 15.63
CA TYR A 63 1.76 -31.29 14.81
C TYR A 63 2.04 -32.03 13.49
N SER A 64 1.89 -33.37 13.46
CA SER A 64 1.99 -34.15 12.23
C SER A 64 0.94 -33.73 11.19
N ASN A 65 -0.30 -33.50 11.62
CA ASN A 65 -1.38 -33.07 10.74
C ASN A 65 -1.14 -31.64 10.25
N GLN A 66 -0.68 -30.75 11.15
CA GLN A 66 -0.29 -29.39 10.78
C GLN A 66 0.84 -29.37 9.74
N ALA A 67 1.83 -30.27 9.85
CA ALA A 67 2.89 -30.42 8.86
C ALA A 67 2.36 -30.88 7.48
N ILE A 68 1.37 -31.78 7.47
CA ILE A 68 0.71 -32.21 6.22
C ILE A 68 -0.05 -31.04 5.60
N PHE A 69 -0.84 -30.29 6.39
CA PHE A 69 -1.54 -29.10 5.87
C PHE A 69 -0.56 -28.06 5.32
N LEU A 70 0.56 -27.84 6.02
CA LEU A 70 1.61 -26.95 5.54
C LEU A 70 2.22 -27.45 4.21
N SER A 71 2.40 -28.76 4.07
CA SER A 71 2.86 -29.36 2.81
C SER A 71 1.88 -29.12 1.65
N LEU A 72 0.58 -29.30 1.92
CA LEU A 72 -0.48 -29.03 0.93
C LEU A 72 -0.51 -27.55 0.52
N LEU A 73 -0.42 -26.63 1.49
CA LEU A 73 -0.40 -25.19 1.23
C LEU A 73 0.84 -24.75 0.44
N LYS A 74 2.00 -25.36 0.70
CA LYS A 74 3.25 -25.03 -0.01
C LYS A 74 3.36 -25.72 -1.37
N GLY A 75 2.51 -26.71 -1.65
CA GLY A 75 2.60 -27.56 -2.85
C GLY A 75 3.84 -28.44 -2.91
N GLN A 76 4.57 -28.59 -1.79
CA GLN A 76 5.78 -29.39 -1.68
C GLN A 76 5.85 -30.04 -0.29
N PRO A 77 6.43 -31.25 -0.17
CA PRO A 77 6.48 -31.95 1.11
C PRO A 77 7.31 -31.17 2.12
N TRP A 78 6.76 -30.99 3.31
CA TRP A 78 7.42 -30.37 4.45
C TRP A 78 7.26 -31.25 5.68
N THR A 79 8.36 -31.49 6.38
CA THR A 79 8.40 -32.31 7.59
C THR A 79 9.06 -31.53 8.73
N ILE A 80 8.66 -31.87 9.96
CA ILE A 80 9.25 -31.30 11.17
C ILE A 80 10.68 -31.84 11.29
N PRO A 81 11.70 -30.98 11.47
CA PRO A 81 13.08 -31.45 11.62
C PRO A 81 13.22 -32.40 12.83
N THR A 82 13.90 -33.52 12.61
CA THR A 82 14.17 -34.51 13.65
C THR A 82 15.32 -34.06 14.57
N GLY A 83 15.32 -34.54 15.82
CA GLY A 83 16.39 -34.24 16.79
C GLY A 83 16.22 -32.95 17.60
N LEU A 84 15.11 -32.23 17.42
CA LEU A 84 14.76 -31.05 18.21
C LEU A 84 13.90 -31.41 19.44
N SER A 85 13.95 -30.59 20.48
CA SER A 85 13.02 -30.70 21.61
C SER A 85 11.58 -30.44 21.17
N THR A 86 10.59 -30.93 21.92
CA THR A 86 9.16 -30.73 21.59
C THR A 86 8.80 -29.25 21.45
N THR A 87 9.38 -28.39 22.29
CA THR A 87 9.16 -26.94 22.24
C THR A 87 9.76 -26.32 20.98
N ASP A 88 10.97 -26.72 20.59
CA ASP A 88 11.64 -26.19 19.39
C ASP A 88 10.94 -26.66 18.11
N GLN A 89 10.43 -27.89 18.10
CA GLN A 89 9.60 -28.39 17.00
C GLN A 89 8.35 -27.54 16.82
N ALA A 90 7.64 -27.22 17.90
CA ALA A 90 6.45 -26.37 17.87
C ALA A 90 6.77 -24.96 17.37
N ASN A 91 7.85 -24.35 17.88
CA ASN A 91 8.29 -23.03 17.43
C ASN A 91 8.65 -23.00 15.94
N ARG A 92 9.34 -24.03 15.45
CA ARG A 92 9.73 -24.13 14.04
C ARG A 92 8.50 -24.28 13.14
N LEU A 93 7.56 -25.14 13.53
CA LEU A 93 6.29 -25.32 12.83
C LEU A 93 5.51 -24.01 12.76
N GLN A 94 5.34 -23.32 13.90
CA GLN A 94 4.61 -22.06 13.97
C GLN A 94 5.25 -20.96 13.10
N SER A 95 6.57 -20.86 13.12
CA SER A 95 7.32 -19.91 12.27
C SER A 95 7.09 -20.19 10.78
N GLU A 96 7.12 -21.45 10.35
CA GLU A 96 6.86 -21.81 8.96
C GLU A 96 5.39 -21.58 8.56
N ILE A 97 4.43 -21.86 9.44
CA ILE A 97 3.01 -21.53 9.21
C ILE A 97 2.86 -20.03 8.96
N GLN A 98 3.42 -19.19 9.83
CA GLN A 98 3.35 -17.73 9.67
C GLN A 98 3.96 -17.27 8.36
N LYS A 99 5.12 -17.80 7.99
CA LYS A 99 5.80 -17.49 6.73
C LYS A 99 4.96 -17.90 5.52
N THR A 100 4.40 -19.10 5.51
CA THR A 100 3.57 -19.58 4.40
C THR A 100 2.29 -18.77 4.28
N LEU A 101 1.63 -18.44 5.40
CA LEU A 101 0.44 -17.58 5.37
C LEU A 101 0.75 -16.17 4.87
N ALA A 102 1.90 -15.61 5.24
CA ALA A 102 2.35 -14.32 4.72
C ALA A 102 2.56 -14.37 3.20
N GLN A 103 3.20 -15.43 2.69
CA GLN A 103 3.40 -15.64 1.26
C GLN A 103 2.07 -15.82 0.50
N LEU A 104 1.12 -16.59 1.03
CA LEU A 104 -0.20 -16.78 0.41
C LEU A 104 -1.02 -15.49 0.35
N ARG A 105 -0.78 -14.55 1.27
CA ARG A 105 -1.42 -13.23 1.26
C ARG A 105 -0.75 -12.23 0.32
N GLN A 106 0.41 -12.54 -0.24
CA GLN A 106 1.03 -11.67 -1.24
C GLN A 106 0.20 -11.73 -2.53
N PRO A 107 -0.31 -10.58 -3.02
CA PRO A 107 -1.10 -10.57 -4.24
C PRO A 107 -0.25 -11.02 -5.42
N TYR A 108 -0.63 -12.13 -6.05
CA TYR A 108 -0.01 -12.57 -7.30
C TYR A 108 -0.69 -11.97 -8.54
N ARG A 109 -2.00 -11.68 -8.42
CA ARG A 109 -2.82 -11.07 -9.48
C ARG A 109 -3.22 -9.65 -9.10
N ALA A 110 -3.32 -8.80 -10.12
CA ALA A 110 -3.84 -7.45 -9.97
C ALA A 110 -5.35 -7.42 -10.21
N VAL A 111 -6.11 -7.03 -9.19
CA VAL A 111 -7.56 -6.81 -9.28
C VAL A 111 -7.89 -5.36 -8.93
N THR A 112 -7.32 -4.86 -7.83
CA THR A 112 -7.49 -3.48 -7.36
C THR A 112 -6.34 -2.58 -7.82
N ALA A 113 -6.55 -1.26 -7.76
CA ALA A 113 -5.51 -0.27 -8.03
C ALA A 113 -4.27 -0.48 -7.15
N THR A 114 -4.47 -0.83 -5.88
CA THR A 114 -3.40 -1.13 -4.92
C THR A 114 -2.62 -2.39 -5.29
N ASP A 115 -3.26 -3.40 -5.86
CA ASP A 115 -2.56 -4.62 -6.28
C ASP A 115 -1.58 -4.32 -7.43
N PHE A 116 -1.98 -3.46 -8.37
CA PHE A 116 -1.09 -3.03 -9.46
C PHE A 116 0.15 -2.32 -8.92
N THR A 117 -0.03 -1.36 -8.01
CA THR A 117 1.11 -0.63 -7.43
C THR A 117 2.00 -1.55 -6.61
N GLN A 118 1.43 -2.44 -5.79
CA GLN A 118 2.19 -3.41 -5.01
C GLN A 118 3.01 -4.36 -5.87
N LEU A 119 2.45 -4.89 -6.97
CA LEU A 119 3.19 -5.75 -7.89
C LEU A 119 4.35 -5.02 -8.57
N ILE A 120 4.18 -3.74 -8.92
CA ILE A 120 5.27 -2.96 -9.50
C ILE A 120 6.37 -2.70 -8.47
N PHE A 121 6.04 -2.37 -7.23
CA PHE A 121 7.07 -2.08 -6.23
C PHE A 121 7.81 -3.33 -5.73
N HIS A 122 7.13 -4.45 -5.57
CA HIS A 122 7.71 -5.64 -4.93
C HIS A 122 8.22 -6.69 -5.94
N ASP A 123 7.47 -6.93 -7.02
CA ASP A 123 7.69 -8.09 -7.89
C ASP A 123 8.42 -7.74 -9.18
N TRP A 124 8.25 -6.52 -9.70
CA TRP A 124 8.86 -6.07 -10.96
C TRP A 124 10.39 -6.25 -10.95
N LEU A 125 11.06 -5.74 -9.91
CA LEU A 125 12.52 -5.82 -9.77
C LEU A 125 13.03 -7.25 -9.57
N GLN A 126 12.18 -8.17 -9.11
CA GLN A 126 12.52 -9.59 -8.94
C GLN A 126 12.42 -10.37 -10.26
N THR A 127 11.82 -9.79 -11.31
CA THR A 127 11.77 -10.43 -12.62
C THR A 127 13.15 -10.50 -13.27
N LYS A 128 13.34 -11.46 -14.18
CA LYS A 128 14.58 -11.51 -14.99
C LYS A 128 14.64 -10.41 -16.05
N THR A 129 13.51 -9.83 -16.43
CA THR A 129 13.40 -8.84 -17.51
C THR A 129 13.87 -7.45 -17.06
N ALA A 130 13.44 -7.00 -15.88
CA ALA A 130 13.77 -5.68 -15.36
C ALA A 130 15.29 -5.42 -15.26
N PRO A 131 16.10 -6.24 -14.56
CA PRO A 131 17.54 -6.03 -14.46
C PRO A 131 18.28 -6.32 -15.77
N ARG A 132 17.73 -7.13 -16.67
CA ARG A 132 18.35 -7.43 -17.97
C ARG A 132 18.26 -6.24 -18.93
N GLU A 133 17.09 -5.61 -19.02
CA GLU A 133 16.84 -4.52 -19.97
C GLU A 133 17.29 -3.16 -19.40
N PHE A 134 17.10 -2.91 -18.10
CA PHE A 134 17.32 -1.59 -17.48
C PHE A 134 18.40 -1.57 -16.38
N GLY A 135 18.95 -2.72 -15.99
CA GLY A 135 19.97 -2.81 -14.95
C GLY A 135 19.50 -2.22 -13.61
N ALA A 136 20.35 -1.39 -13.00
CA ALA A 136 20.03 -0.67 -11.76
C ALA A 136 18.94 0.41 -11.95
N ASN A 137 18.68 0.84 -13.20
CA ASN A 137 17.72 1.90 -13.49
C ASN A 137 16.28 1.37 -13.63
N ALA A 138 16.04 0.07 -13.41
CA ALA A 138 14.71 -0.52 -13.52
C ALA A 138 13.72 -0.08 -12.42
N GLU A 139 14.21 0.60 -11.38
CA GLU A 139 13.43 1.00 -10.22
C GLU A 139 12.34 2.01 -10.58
N ILE A 140 11.11 1.66 -10.23
CA ILE A 140 9.96 2.55 -10.32
C ILE A 140 9.77 3.22 -8.98
N ALA A 141 9.83 4.56 -8.97
CA ALA A 141 9.70 5.33 -7.75
C ALA A 141 8.24 5.60 -7.40
N ARG A 142 7.40 5.90 -8.39
CA ARG A 142 5.99 6.21 -8.17
C ARG A 142 5.11 5.58 -9.23
N VAL A 143 3.94 5.16 -8.79
CA VAL A 143 2.88 4.62 -9.64
C VAL A 143 1.57 5.22 -9.17
N HIS A 144 0.82 5.79 -10.10
CA HIS A 144 -0.53 6.25 -9.86
C HIS A 144 -1.48 5.48 -10.80
N CYS A 145 -2.50 4.85 -10.21
CA CYS A 145 -3.40 3.96 -10.93
C CYS A 145 -4.79 4.59 -11.03
N LEU A 146 -5.25 4.77 -12.26
CA LEU A 146 -6.56 5.33 -12.58
C LEU A 146 -7.48 4.24 -13.13
N PRO A 147 -8.47 3.79 -12.34
CA PRO A 147 -9.48 2.87 -12.83
C PRO A 147 -10.44 3.57 -13.79
N GLU A 148 -10.99 2.82 -14.73
CA GLU A 148 -11.98 3.27 -15.71
C GLU A 148 -11.50 4.44 -16.59
N ARG A 149 -10.21 4.48 -16.91
CA ARG A 149 -9.58 5.50 -17.75
C ARG A 149 -8.69 4.87 -18.81
N ASP A 150 -8.74 5.41 -20.02
CA ASP A 150 -7.83 5.11 -21.13
C ASP A 150 -7.07 6.39 -21.50
N LEU A 151 -5.90 6.58 -20.90
CA LEU A 151 -5.03 7.73 -21.16
C LEU A 151 -4.25 7.61 -22.49
N ASP A 152 -4.32 6.49 -23.21
CA ASP A 152 -3.66 6.35 -24.52
C ASP A 152 -4.55 6.85 -25.67
N ASN A 153 -5.87 6.61 -25.61
CA ASN A 153 -6.75 6.80 -26.76
C ASN A 153 -8.03 7.60 -26.49
N ALA A 154 -8.49 7.70 -25.24
CA ALA A 154 -9.73 8.37 -24.91
C ALA A 154 -9.47 9.78 -24.34
N ASP A 155 -10.54 10.57 -24.27
CA ASP A 155 -10.52 11.78 -23.47
C ASP A 155 -10.29 11.42 -22.00
N ILE A 156 -9.44 12.19 -21.34
CA ILE A 156 -8.94 11.97 -19.98
C ILE A 156 -10.08 11.94 -18.96
N ASP A 157 -11.08 12.78 -19.16
CA ASP A 157 -12.21 12.91 -18.24
C ASP A 157 -13.34 11.92 -18.54
N ARG A 158 -13.20 11.14 -19.62
CA ARG A 158 -14.19 10.14 -20.02
C ARG A 158 -13.98 8.85 -19.23
N VAL A 159 -15.06 8.40 -18.59
CA VAL A 159 -15.13 7.06 -18.01
C VAL A 159 -15.16 6.02 -19.12
N VAL A 160 -14.22 5.07 -19.07
CA VAL A 160 -14.12 3.94 -20.00
C VAL A 160 -14.09 2.65 -19.19
N GLU A 161 -15.21 1.91 -19.19
CA GLU A 161 -15.35 0.68 -18.42
C GLU A 161 -14.28 -0.36 -18.78
N ALA A 162 -13.85 -1.12 -17.78
CA ALA A 162 -12.85 -2.19 -17.92
C ALA A 162 -11.45 -1.73 -18.39
N HIS A 163 -11.18 -0.43 -18.49
CA HIS A 163 -9.84 0.10 -18.73
C HIS A 163 -9.17 0.55 -17.43
N ILE A 164 -7.85 0.37 -17.35
CA ILE A 164 -7.02 0.85 -16.24
C ILE A 164 -5.78 1.50 -16.83
N SER A 165 -5.51 2.73 -16.41
CA SER A 165 -4.29 3.47 -16.79
C SER A 165 -3.35 3.59 -15.61
N LEU A 166 -2.11 3.16 -15.80
CA LEU A 166 -1.03 3.26 -14.83
C LEU A 166 -0.06 4.35 -15.28
N VAL A 167 -0.02 5.44 -14.52
CA VAL A 167 0.97 6.50 -14.67
C VAL A 167 2.21 6.08 -13.90
N VAL A 168 3.32 5.86 -14.60
CA VAL A 168 4.54 5.31 -14.01
C VAL A 168 5.67 6.33 -14.09
N LEU A 169 6.30 6.59 -12.94
CA LEU A 169 7.47 7.46 -12.84
C LEU A 169 8.68 6.64 -12.36
N PRO A 170 9.69 6.40 -13.23
CA PRO A 170 10.90 5.71 -12.83
C PRO A 170 11.76 6.58 -11.91
N ARG A 171 12.54 5.95 -11.01
CA ARG A 171 13.49 6.64 -10.12
C ARG A 171 14.58 7.33 -10.92
N HIS A 172 15.02 6.68 -11.98
CA HIS A 172 16.04 7.16 -12.90
C HIS A 172 15.42 7.42 -14.27
N PRO A 173 15.67 8.59 -14.89
CA PRO A 173 15.25 8.85 -16.26
C PRO A 173 15.72 7.74 -17.20
N GLN A 174 14.80 7.19 -18.00
CA GLN A 174 15.13 6.20 -19.01
C GLN A 174 15.34 6.87 -20.37
N GLU A 175 16.28 6.37 -21.15
CA GLU A 175 16.45 6.82 -22.55
C GLU A 175 15.30 6.33 -23.44
N ASP A 176 14.86 5.07 -23.25
CA ASP A 176 13.74 4.48 -23.98
C ASP A 176 12.56 4.18 -23.04
N THR A 177 11.71 5.19 -22.86
CA THR A 177 10.50 5.04 -22.07
C THR A 177 9.48 4.12 -22.72
N THR A 178 9.52 3.95 -24.05
CA THR A 178 8.58 3.07 -24.77
C THR A 178 8.84 1.60 -24.42
N LEU A 179 10.11 1.20 -24.35
CA LEU A 179 10.53 -0.14 -23.93
C LEU A 179 10.13 -0.42 -22.48
N LEU A 180 10.29 0.56 -21.59
CA LEU A 180 9.86 0.44 -20.19
C LEU A 180 8.36 0.18 -20.10
N ARG A 181 7.54 1.02 -20.76
CA ARG A 181 6.08 0.89 -20.78
C ARG A 181 5.65 -0.45 -21.36
N HIS A 182 6.26 -0.89 -22.46
CA HIS A 182 5.94 -2.18 -23.07
C HIS A 182 6.30 -3.36 -22.15
N THR A 183 7.46 -3.33 -21.51
CA THR A 183 7.93 -4.42 -20.65
C THR A 183 7.11 -4.51 -19.36
N LEU A 184 6.78 -3.37 -18.75
CA LEU A 184 5.86 -3.29 -17.60
C LEU A 184 4.47 -3.79 -17.97
N LYS A 185 3.92 -3.35 -19.11
CA LYS A 185 2.63 -3.82 -19.62
C LYS A 185 2.64 -5.34 -19.83
N ARG A 186 3.72 -5.90 -20.40
CA ARG A 186 3.88 -7.36 -20.55
C ARG A 186 3.92 -8.09 -19.20
N PHE A 187 4.64 -7.56 -18.23
CA PHE A 187 4.72 -8.10 -16.88
C PHE A 187 3.35 -8.16 -16.20
N LEU A 188 2.59 -7.06 -16.26
CA LEU A 188 1.26 -6.96 -15.65
C LEU A 188 0.18 -7.72 -16.44
N ASN A 189 0.31 -7.84 -17.77
CA ASN A 189 -0.61 -8.60 -18.60
C ASN A 189 -0.74 -10.08 -18.18
N GLN A 190 0.32 -10.66 -17.62
CA GLN A 190 0.31 -12.04 -17.11
C GLN A 190 -0.45 -12.18 -15.77
N ARG A 191 -0.75 -11.06 -15.10
CA ARG A 191 -1.25 -11.01 -13.72
C ARG A 191 -2.58 -10.26 -13.58
N ARG A 192 -3.05 -9.55 -14.61
CA ARG A 192 -4.35 -8.86 -14.62
C ARG A 192 -5.53 -9.80 -14.89
N LEU A 193 -6.74 -9.31 -14.64
CA LEU A 193 -7.97 -9.96 -15.11
C LEU A 193 -8.06 -9.92 -16.65
N ILE A 194 -8.66 -10.96 -17.23
CA ILE A 194 -8.76 -11.14 -18.69
C ILE A 194 -9.50 -9.98 -19.35
N THR A 195 -10.57 -9.49 -18.70
CA THR A 195 -11.45 -8.43 -19.19
C THR A 195 -10.87 -7.01 -19.03
N THR A 196 -9.73 -6.84 -18.36
CA THR A 196 -9.17 -5.51 -18.07
C THR A 196 -8.21 -5.03 -19.16
N HIS A 197 -8.50 -3.92 -19.83
CA HIS A 197 -7.58 -3.28 -20.76
C HIS A 197 -6.56 -2.42 -20.00
N LEU A 198 -5.28 -2.80 -20.07
CA LEU A 198 -4.21 -2.13 -19.34
C LEU A 198 -3.45 -1.13 -20.21
N HIS A 199 -3.30 0.09 -19.71
CA HIS A 199 -2.51 1.17 -20.28
C HIS A 199 -1.40 1.52 -19.30
N VAL A 200 -0.18 1.70 -19.81
CA VAL A 200 0.97 2.14 -19.01
C VAL A 200 1.49 3.37 -19.70
N VAL A 201 1.43 4.50 -19.01
CA VAL A 201 1.68 5.84 -19.56
C VAL A 201 2.69 6.61 -18.71
N GLU A 202 3.28 7.61 -19.32
CA GLU A 202 4.13 8.58 -18.63
C GLU A 202 3.28 9.65 -17.94
N PRO A 203 3.80 10.29 -16.89
CA PRO A 203 3.12 11.43 -16.28
C PRO A 203 3.06 12.60 -17.25
N HIS A 204 1.87 13.19 -17.37
CA HIS A 204 1.69 14.43 -18.10
C HIS A 204 2.13 15.61 -17.22
N TYR A 205 2.99 16.48 -17.75
CA TYR A 205 3.51 17.63 -16.99
C TYR A 205 2.80 18.92 -17.41
N VAL A 206 2.16 19.57 -16.44
CA VAL A 206 1.65 20.93 -16.60
C VAL A 206 2.80 21.91 -16.34
N ASN A 207 3.18 22.66 -17.37
CA ASN A 207 4.23 23.67 -17.23
C ASN A 207 3.64 24.95 -16.63
N VAL A 208 4.08 25.30 -15.43
CA VAL A 208 3.63 26.52 -14.73
C VAL A 208 4.82 27.45 -14.57
N THR A 209 4.67 28.72 -14.90
CA THR A 209 5.69 29.74 -14.66
C THR A 209 5.33 30.52 -13.42
N LEU A 210 6.22 30.51 -12.41
CA LEU A 210 6.00 31.22 -11.15
C LEU A 210 6.89 32.47 -11.11
N SER A 211 6.27 33.64 -11.01
CA SER A 211 6.94 34.91 -10.75
C SER A 211 6.54 35.43 -9.38
N ALA A 212 7.48 36.00 -8.64
CA ALA A 212 7.23 36.47 -7.28
C ALA A 212 8.02 37.75 -6.95
N THR A 213 7.44 38.59 -6.10
CA THR A 213 8.11 39.77 -5.53
C THR A 213 8.31 39.58 -4.03
N LEU A 214 9.56 39.45 -3.62
CA LEU A 214 9.98 39.19 -2.24
C LEU A 214 10.52 40.46 -1.59
N TYR A 215 10.05 40.77 -0.39
CA TYR A 215 10.61 41.82 0.45
C TYR A 215 11.52 41.17 1.48
N LEU A 216 12.78 41.60 1.51
CA LEU A 216 13.80 40.97 2.34
C LEU A 216 14.08 41.80 3.60
N GLU A 217 14.48 41.11 4.66
CA GLU A 217 14.99 41.75 5.87
C GLU A 217 16.26 42.57 5.59
N ASP A 218 16.49 43.62 6.38
CA ASP A 218 17.63 44.55 6.24
C ASP A 218 19.00 43.84 6.31
N SER A 219 19.09 42.75 7.09
CA SER A 219 20.30 41.95 7.25
C SER A 219 20.46 40.82 6.23
N ALA A 220 19.46 40.57 5.39
CA ALA A 220 19.47 39.43 4.48
C ALA A 220 20.43 39.64 3.30
N ASN A 221 21.02 38.56 2.81
CA ASN A 221 21.79 38.59 1.56
C ASN A 221 20.90 38.18 0.39
N PHE A 222 20.54 39.13 -0.47
CA PHE A 222 19.59 38.90 -1.56
C PHE A 222 19.99 37.74 -2.49
N ARG A 223 21.29 37.54 -2.76
CA ARG A 223 21.76 36.44 -3.64
C ARG A 223 21.55 35.07 -3.00
N VAL A 224 21.76 35.00 -1.69
CA VAL A 224 21.56 33.77 -0.92
C VAL A 224 20.07 33.45 -0.84
N VAL A 225 19.24 34.44 -0.52
CA VAL A 225 17.79 34.26 -0.45
C VAL A 225 17.21 33.89 -1.81
N LEU A 226 17.69 34.48 -2.91
CA LEU A 226 17.25 34.13 -4.26
C LEU A 226 17.56 32.67 -4.59
N ASN A 227 18.80 32.21 -4.36
CA ASN A 227 19.18 30.80 -4.58
C ASN A 227 18.39 29.85 -3.69
N GLN A 228 18.20 30.20 -2.40
CA GLN A 228 17.38 29.41 -1.48
C GLN A 228 15.91 29.35 -1.92
N THR A 229 15.38 30.45 -2.44
CA THR A 229 14.02 30.50 -3.01
C THR A 229 13.91 29.54 -4.18
N GLU A 230 14.84 29.61 -5.13
CA GLU A 230 14.82 28.74 -6.31
C GLU A 230 14.89 27.27 -5.92
N GLN A 231 15.80 26.91 -5.00
CA GLN A 231 15.93 25.55 -4.49
C GLN A 231 14.67 25.08 -3.77
N ARG A 232 14.09 25.95 -2.92
CA ARG A 232 12.88 25.61 -2.15
C ARG A 232 11.68 25.37 -3.05
N ILE A 233 11.49 26.20 -4.07
CA ILE A 233 10.44 25.99 -5.10
C ILE A 233 10.70 24.68 -5.85
N GLN A 234 11.95 24.42 -6.27
CA GLN A 234 12.32 23.20 -6.98
C GLN A 234 12.07 21.94 -6.13
N HIS A 235 12.42 21.97 -4.84
CA HIS A 235 12.17 20.86 -3.92
C HIS A 235 10.68 20.66 -3.63
N PHE A 236 9.91 21.74 -3.47
CA PHE A 236 8.47 21.64 -3.22
C PHE A 236 7.72 20.96 -4.37
N PHE A 237 8.06 21.29 -5.62
CA PHE A 237 7.47 20.71 -6.83
C PHE A 237 8.26 19.53 -7.41
N ALA A 238 9.26 19.02 -6.69
CA ALA A 238 10.05 17.89 -7.15
C ALA A 238 9.16 16.64 -7.25
N PRO A 239 9.15 15.91 -8.38
CA PRO A 239 8.25 14.77 -8.56
C PRO A 239 8.67 13.51 -7.78
N LEU A 240 9.91 13.47 -7.27
CA LEU A 240 10.52 12.31 -6.61
C LEU A 240 11.03 12.62 -5.21
N ASP A 241 11.98 13.55 -5.09
CA ASP A 241 12.64 13.90 -3.83
C ASP A 241 12.28 15.33 -3.46
N SER A 242 11.29 15.45 -2.59
CA SER A 242 10.81 16.73 -2.08
C SER A 242 11.44 17.12 -0.74
N HIS A 243 12.47 16.39 -0.29
CA HIS A 243 13.17 16.62 0.97
C HIS A 243 12.22 16.76 2.18
N GLU A 244 12.06 17.97 2.70
CA GLU A 244 11.24 18.29 3.87
C GLU A 244 9.74 18.39 3.55
N PHE A 245 9.37 18.46 2.26
CA PHE A 245 7.99 18.54 1.81
C PHE A 245 7.44 17.16 1.47
N TRP A 246 6.13 16.96 1.58
CA TRP A 246 5.43 15.76 1.12
C TRP A 246 6.02 14.43 1.63
N ASP A 247 6.49 14.41 2.88
CA ASP A 247 7.16 13.25 3.51
C ASP A 247 8.35 12.69 2.69
N GLY A 248 8.97 13.53 1.85
CA GLY A 248 10.06 13.14 0.95
C GLY A 248 9.64 12.25 -0.23
N GLN A 249 8.34 12.12 -0.53
CA GLN A 249 7.82 11.26 -1.60
C GLN A 249 7.63 11.98 -2.94
N GLY A 250 7.87 13.30 -2.99
CA GLY A 250 7.62 14.14 -4.15
C GLY A 250 6.21 14.74 -4.18
N TYR A 251 6.04 15.79 -5.00
CA TYR A 251 4.77 16.51 -5.17
C TYR A 251 3.63 15.53 -5.57
N PRO A 252 2.49 15.50 -4.87
CA PRO A 252 1.43 14.53 -5.14
C PRO A 252 0.81 14.69 -6.54
N PHE A 253 0.42 13.57 -7.15
CA PHE A 253 -0.30 13.57 -8.43
C PHE A 253 -1.67 14.24 -8.26
N GLY A 254 -2.06 15.07 -9.22
CA GLY A 254 -3.35 15.76 -9.18
C GLY A 254 -3.53 16.75 -8.04
N ASN A 255 -2.46 17.10 -7.33
CA ASN A 255 -2.55 18.10 -6.28
C ASN A 255 -2.67 19.48 -6.91
N ASP A 256 -3.72 20.20 -6.54
CA ASP A 256 -3.94 21.56 -6.97
C ASP A 256 -2.85 22.50 -6.40
N ILE A 257 -2.58 23.59 -7.10
CA ILE A 257 -1.64 24.62 -6.64
C ILE A 257 -2.46 25.76 -6.05
N TYR A 258 -2.31 26.03 -4.76
CA TYR A 258 -2.96 27.18 -4.13
C TYR A 258 -1.96 28.32 -3.92
N LEU A 259 -2.37 29.56 -4.22
CA LEU A 259 -1.53 30.73 -3.99
C LEU A 259 -1.17 30.88 -2.51
N SER A 260 -2.08 30.56 -1.59
CA SER A 260 -1.82 30.60 -0.15
C SER A 260 -0.68 29.68 0.28
N GLU A 261 -0.56 28.50 -0.33
CA GLU A 261 0.55 27.57 -0.06
C GLU A 261 1.87 28.14 -0.58
N LEU A 262 1.85 28.80 -1.74
CA LEU A 262 3.03 29.47 -2.29
C LEU A 262 3.46 30.68 -1.46
N TYR A 263 2.51 31.48 -0.97
CA TYR A 263 2.78 32.56 -0.01
C TYR A 263 3.46 31.99 1.23
N GLN A 264 2.89 30.95 1.84
CA GLN A 264 3.47 30.31 3.03
C GLN A 264 4.86 29.69 2.75
N LEU A 265 5.05 29.10 1.57
CA LEU A 265 6.31 28.48 1.17
C LEU A 265 7.45 29.50 1.10
N LEU A 266 7.16 30.68 0.55
CA LEU A 266 8.12 31.76 0.32
C LEU A 266 8.32 32.63 1.56
N ASP A 267 7.26 32.90 2.31
CA ASP A 267 7.30 33.68 3.57
C ASP A 267 8.07 32.93 4.67
N GLY A 268 8.04 31.59 4.65
CA GLY A 268 8.80 30.76 5.59
C GLY A 268 10.33 30.74 5.37
N LEU A 269 10.87 31.50 4.42
CA LEU A 269 12.32 31.58 4.16
C LEU A 269 13.00 32.55 5.12
N ALA A 270 14.11 32.13 5.71
CA ALA A 270 14.93 33.01 6.55
C ALA A 270 15.46 34.22 5.74
N GLY A 271 15.12 35.43 6.19
CA GLY A 271 15.51 36.67 5.53
C GLY A 271 14.46 37.25 4.57
N VAL A 272 13.28 36.64 4.44
CA VAL A 272 12.09 37.23 3.81
C VAL A 272 11.23 37.86 4.92
N ASP A 273 10.84 39.13 4.72
CA ASP A 273 9.94 39.88 5.62
C ASP A 273 8.47 39.64 5.24
N TYR A 274 8.16 39.77 3.94
CA TYR A 274 6.85 39.39 3.38
C TYR A 274 6.91 39.21 1.86
N VAL A 275 5.84 38.62 1.31
CA VAL A 275 5.65 38.40 -0.13
C VAL A 275 4.40 39.14 -0.59
N GLU A 276 4.50 39.92 -1.67
CA GLU A 276 3.38 40.76 -2.14
C GLU A 276 2.67 40.15 -3.34
N ALA A 277 3.38 40.00 -4.46
CA ALA A 277 2.77 39.56 -5.72
C ALA A 277 3.36 38.20 -6.13
N ILE A 278 2.50 37.17 -6.15
CA ILE A 278 2.78 35.87 -6.77
C ILE A 278 1.90 35.75 -8.01
N GLU A 279 2.53 35.49 -9.15
CA GLU A 279 1.87 35.31 -10.44
C GLU A 279 2.15 33.90 -10.97
N LEU A 280 1.11 33.23 -11.44
CA LEU A 280 1.19 31.90 -12.05
C LEU A 280 0.73 31.98 -13.50
N ASP A 281 1.67 31.81 -14.42
CA ASP A 281 1.47 31.89 -15.86
C ASP A 281 1.70 30.55 -16.57
N GLY A 282 1.32 30.48 -17.84
CA GLY A 282 1.62 29.35 -18.73
C GLY A 282 0.60 28.21 -18.67
N VAL A 283 -0.55 28.43 -18.05
CA VAL A 283 -1.63 27.45 -17.89
C VAL A 283 -2.91 27.95 -18.55
N GLU A 284 -3.71 27.01 -19.07
CA GLU A 284 -5.01 27.28 -19.69
C GLU A 284 -6.00 27.93 -18.70
N SER A 285 -6.86 28.82 -19.19
CA SER A 285 -7.78 29.60 -18.34
C SER A 285 -8.85 28.77 -17.63
N ASP A 286 -9.18 27.59 -18.14
CA ASP A 286 -10.14 26.66 -17.54
C ASP A 286 -9.61 25.98 -16.26
N ARG A 287 -8.28 25.98 -16.07
CA ARG A 287 -7.61 25.46 -14.87
C ARG A 287 -7.52 26.49 -13.75
N GLN A 288 -7.79 27.77 -14.03
CA GLN A 288 -7.67 28.83 -13.04
C GLN A 288 -8.85 28.80 -12.06
N LYS A 289 -8.54 28.77 -10.77
CA LYS A 289 -9.54 28.85 -9.69
C LYS A 289 -9.66 30.29 -9.22
N PHE A 290 -10.89 30.80 -9.15
CA PHE A 290 -11.19 32.14 -8.69
C PHE A 290 -12.05 32.12 -7.42
N ASN A 291 -11.86 33.11 -6.55
CA ASN A 291 -12.76 33.35 -5.41
C ASN A 291 -14.04 34.11 -5.84
N GLU A 292 -14.94 34.37 -4.88
CA GLU A 292 -16.17 35.14 -5.10
C GLU A 292 -15.92 36.58 -5.60
N GLN A 293 -14.71 37.11 -5.41
CA GLN A 293 -14.28 38.43 -5.85
C GLN A 293 -13.55 38.40 -7.20
N ASN A 294 -13.57 37.27 -7.91
CA ASN A 294 -12.91 37.06 -9.20
C ASN A 294 -11.38 37.24 -9.17
N GLN A 295 -10.76 36.96 -8.03
CA GLN A 295 -9.31 36.91 -7.86
C GLN A 295 -8.82 35.47 -7.98
N LEU A 296 -7.70 35.26 -8.68
CA LEU A 296 -7.06 33.96 -8.80
C LEU A 296 -6.65 33.47 -7.40
N ILE A 297 -7.03 32.26 -7.03
CA ILE A 297 -6.66 31.61 -5.76
C ILE A 297 -5.79 30.38 -5.96
N GLY A 298 -5.74 29.83 -7.18
CA GLY A 298 -4.95 28.65 -7.47
C GLY A 298 -5.17 28.10 -8.88
N LEU A 299 -4.56 26.95 -9.15
CA LEU A 299 -4.65 26.19 -10.39
C LEU A 299 -5.13 24.77 -10.10
N ALA A 300 -6.09 24.31 -10.89
CA ALA A 300 -6.58 22.95 -10.88
C ALA A 300 -5.65 22.02 -11.66
N ILE A 301 -5.20 20.94 -11.03
CA ILE A 301 -4.35 19.92 -11.63
C ILE A 301 -5.14 18.62 -11.72
N ARG A 302 -5.11 17.93 -12.87
CA ARG A 302 -5.88 16.69 -13.05
C ARG A 302 -5.16 15.52 -12.37
N GLU A 303 -5.93 14.49 -12.01
CA GLU A 303 -5.47 13.37 -11.17
C GLU A 303 -4.18 12.66 -11.65
N HIS A 304 -3.94 12.58 -12.96
CA HIS A 304 -2.76 11.94 -13.57
C HIS A 304 -1.57 12.89 -13.80
N GLU A 305 -1.74 14.19 -13.54
CA GLU A 305 -0.76 15.21 -13.91
C GLU A 305 0.22 15.48 -12.78
N LEU A 306 1.43 15.86 -13.19
CA LEU A 306 2.44 16.45 -12.34
C LEU A 306 2.71 17.89 -12.78
N VAL A 307 3.24 18.68 -11.85
CA VAL A 307 3.57 20.08 -12.10
C VAL A 307 5.06 20.17 -12.43
N LYS A 308 5.38 20.89 -13.52
CA LYS A 308 6.75 21.29 -13.82
C LYS A 308 6.84 22.81 -13.72
N ILE A 309 7.40 23.30 -12.61
CA ILE A 309 7.59 24.73 -12.41
C ILE A 309 8.81 25.22 -13.19
N LYS A 310 8.60 26.31 -13.91
CA LYS A 310 9.64 27.20 -14.43
C LYS A 310 9.67 28.44 -13.56
N ILE A 311 10.84 28.79 -13.07
CA ILE A 311 11.02 30.00 -12.27
C ILE A 311 11.10 31.18 -13.24
N GLY A 312 10.14 32.09 -13.10
CA GLY A 312 10.06 33.34 -13.87
C GLY A 312 10.93 34.42 -13.24
N LYS A 313 10.44 35.66 -13.25
CA LYS A 313 11.18 36.79 -12.68
C LYS A 313 10.93 36.86 -11.17
N ILE A 314 11.91 36.45 -10.37
CA ILE A 314 11.90 36.70 -8.92
C ILE A 314 12.53 38.07 -8.66
N GLN A 315 11.72 39.04 -8.25
CA GLN A 315 12.19 40.36 -7.83
C GLN A 315 12.41 40.36 -6.33
N THR A 316 13.55 40.88 -5.87
CA THR A 316 13.80 41.07 -4.43
C THR A 316 13.95 42.55 -4.13
N LEU A 317 13.33 43.03 -3.07
CA LEU A 317 13.44 44.40 -2.59
C LEU A 317 14.04 44.41 -1.19
N GLN A 318 14.90 45.40 -0.92
CA GLN A 318 15.44 45.69 0.40
C GLN A 318 15.14 47.13 0.81
N ARG A 319 15.00 47.34 2.10
CA ARG A 319 14.65 48.64 2.65
C ARG A 319 15.91 49.51 2.76
N PHE A 320 15.86 50.68 2.14
CA PHE A 320 16.85 51.73 2.27
C PHE A 320 16.17 52.95 2.92
N GLY A 321 16.30 53.09 4.24
CA GLY A 321 15.63 54.14 5.01
C GLY A 321 14.13 53.89 5.13
N THR A 322 13.31 54.70 4.45
CA THR A 322 11.84 54.57 4.39
C THR A 322 11.33 54.02 3.06
N THR A 323 12.23 53.73 2.10
CA THR A 323 11.86 53.28 0.75
C THR A 323 12.40 51.90 0.45
N TRP A 324 11.57 51.06 -0.16
CA TRP A 324 11.99 49.78 -0.74
C TRP A 324 12.66 50.02 -2.10
N LYS A 325 13.83 49.41 -2.32
CA LYS A 325 14.51 49.46 -3.61
C LYS A 325 14.76 48.05 -4.13
N PRO A 326 14.59 47.82 -5.45
CA PRO A 326 14.89 46.53 -6.04
C PRO A 326 16.39 46.26 -5.98
N ASN A 327 16.74 45.04 -5.61
CA ASN A 327 18.11 44.55 -5.71
C ASN A 327 18.40 44.20 -7.17
N ILE A 328 19.58 44.58 -7.66
CA ILE A 328 20.02 44.37 -9.05
C ILE A 328 21.08 43.27 -9.08
#